data_AF-A0A950VML3-F1
#
_entry.id   AF-A0A950VML3-F1
#
_cell.length_a   1.000
_cell.length_b   1.000
_cell.length_c   1.000
_cell.angle_alpha   90.00
_cell.angle_beta   90.00
_cell.angle_gamma   90.00
#
_symmetry.space_group_name_H-M   'P 1'
#
loop_
_entity.id
_entity.type
_entity.pdbx_description
1 polymer ?
#
loop_
_entity_poly.entity_id
_entity_poly.type
_entity_poly.pdbx_seq_one_letter_code
_entity_poly.pdbx_strand_id
1 'polypeptide(L)'
;MSFDRKPRARGLGVPFDGPCGTANAITDVPGVLVGHNPPTQGLHTGVTAILPLGNVTRPDPAYPNGLADPDHPGIDTFVLAAWFTLNGCGEMTGTTWIEESGFLEGPILLTNTASVGTVRDAVMQFSKSQQPQPIDPDQFGLYLPVVAETYDGWLNDILQFQGAADMVDSAIKGAKAYTDSHPAEEGNVGGGTGMTCYGWKGGIGTSSRKNVKIYAGLPPPPPFQQIGPSAGYTVGVLVQANQGTYWDLVVRGAPVGREMTPPSTPDVPPPPGGPNPSPHGQAPQARRSRKSSIIV
;
A
#
# COMPACT_ATOMS: atom_id res chain seq x y z
N MET A 1 -13.90 28.16 -9.09
CA MET A 1 -12.77 27.26 -8.78
C MET A 1 -13.09 26.63 -7.42
N SER A 2 -13.37 25.33 -7.35
CA SER A 2 -13.68 24.71 -6.05
C SER A 2 -12.40 24.59 -5.22
N PHE A 3 -12.48 24.99 -3.96
CA PHE A 3 -11.37 25.10 -3.02
C PHE A 3 -11.11 23.80 -2.21
N ASP A 4 -11.45 22.61 -2.73
CA ASP A 4 -11.65 21.44 -1.85
C ASP A 4 -10.92 20.14 -2.25
N ARG A 5 -9.74 20.24 -2.87
CA ARG A 5 -8.82 19.08 -2.95
C ARG A 5 -7.39 19.50 -2.66
N LYS A 6 -6.70 18.76 -1.78
CA LYS A 6 -5.25 18.90 -1.63
C LYS A 6 -4.60 18.61 -2.99
N PRO A 7 -3.72 19.49 -3.50
CA PRO A 7 -3.11 19.27 -4.80
C PRO A 7 -2.18 18.06 -4.76
N ARG A 8 -2.31 17.17 -5.75
CA ARG A 8 -1.38 16.06 -5.98
C ARG A 8 -0.22 16.53 -6.86
N ALA A 9 0.86 15.75 -6.95
CA ALA A 9 2.08 16.17 -7.65
C ALA A 9 1.86 16.64 -9.11
N ARG A 10 1.01 15.95 -9.90
CA ARG A 10 0.61 16.41 -11.25
C ARG A 10 -0.16 17.74 -11.22
N GLY A 11 -1.02 17.93 -10.22
CA GLY A 11 -1.77 19.19 -10.01
C GLY A 11 -0.90 20.37 -9.58
N LEU A 12 0.31 20.09 -9.08
CA LEU A 12 1.36 21.09 -8.83
C LEU A 12 2.28 21.31 -10.05
N GLY A 13 1.99 20.69 -11.18
CA GLY A 13 2.77 20.85 -12.41
C GLY A 13 3.99 19.94 -12.54
N VAL A 14 4.16 18.94 -11.67
CA VAL A 14 5.28 17.98 -11.81
C VAL A 14 5.04 17.08 -13.05
N PRO A 15 5.94 17.09 -14.04
CA PRO A 15 5.66 16.53 -15.37
C PRO A 15 5.97 15.03 -15.44
N PHE A 16 5.09 14.17 -14.90
CA PHE A 16 5.23 12.71 -15.00
C PHE A 16 4.78 12.16 -16.35
N ASP A 17 5.45 11.12 -16.83
CA ASP A 17 5.19 10.51 -18.14
C ASP A 17 3.94 9.62 -18.14
N GLY A 18 3.36 9.43 -19.34
CA GLY A 18 2.24 8.53 -19.62
C GLY A 18 0.87 9.00 -19.11
N PRO A 19 -0.23 8.59 -19.78
CA PRO A 19 -1.58 8.92 -19.35
C PRO A 19 -1.96 8.11 -18.11
N CYS A 20 -2.59 8.75 -17.13
CA CYS A 20 -3.17 8.10 -15.97
C CYS A 20 -4.63 7.72 -16.20
N GLY A 21 -5.18 6.91 -15.29
CA GLY A 21 -6.61 6.78 -15.17
C GLY A 21 -7.29 8.02 -14.58
N THR A 22 -8.59 7.92 -14.37
CA THR A 22 -9.43 9.05 -13.95
C THR A 22 -9.11 9.43 -12.52
N ALA A 23 -8.95 8.45 -11.63
CA ALA A 23 -8.54 8.69 -10.26
C ALA A 23 -7.01 8.93 -10.14
N ASN A 24 -6.23 8.49 -11.14
CA ASN A 24 -4.79 8.34 -11.06
C ASN A 24 -4.41 7.61 -9.76
N ALA A 25 -4.97 6.42 -9.58
CA ALA A 25 -4.86 5.60 -8.38
C ALA A 25 -5.00 4.11 -8.71
N ILE A 26 -4.62 3.24 -7.78
CA ILE A 26 -4.69 1.78 -7.95
C ILE A 26 -6.10 1.30 -8.31
N THR A 27 -7.13 1.98 -7.81
CA THR A 27 -8.55 1.70 -8.09
C THR A 27 -8.99 2.06 -9.51
N ASP A 28 -8.12 2.61 -10.36
CA ASP A 28 -8.38 2.67 -11.81
C ASP A 28 -8.32 1.27 -12.46
N VAL A 29 -7.75 0.27 -11.77
CA VAL A 29 -7.89 -1.15 -12.11
C VAL A 29 -9.30 -1.60 -11.71
N PRO A 30 -10.14 -2.06 -12.64
CA PRO A 30 -11.52 -2.46 -12.33
C PRO A 30 -11.59 -3.53 -11.25
N GLY A 31 -12.53 -3.39 -10.32
CA GLY A 31 -12.73 -4.31 -9.19
C GLY A 31 -11.91 -3.97 -7.95
N VAL A 32 -10.76 -3.30 -8.08
CA VAL A 32 -9.91 -2.97 -6.92
C VAL A 32 -10.54 -1.88 -6.07
N LEU A 33 -10.66 -2.15 -4.76
CA LEU A 33 -11.09 -1.18 -3.76
C LEU A 33 -9.97 -0.93 -2.74
N VAL A 34 -9.92 0.28 -2.19
CA VAL A 34 -8.99 0.64 -1.11
C VAL A 34 -9.77 1.26 0.04
N GLY A 35 -9.42 0.88 1.27
CA GLY A 35 -9.98 1.45 2.48
C GLY A 35 -8.91 1.72 3.54
N HIS A 36 -9.19 2.66 4.42
CA HIS A 36 -8.35 3.01 5.55
C HIS A 36 -9.22 3.04 6.81
N ASN A 37 -8.69 2.62 7.94
CA ASN A 37 -9.38 2.87 9.20
C ASN A 37 -9.45 4.39 9.47
N PRO A 38 -10.53 4.89 10.10
CA PRO A 38 -10.61 6.28 10.53
C PRO A 38 -9.48 6.64 11.51
N PRO A 39 -8.99 7.88 11.50
CA PRO A 39 -7.97 8.33 12.43
C PRO A 39 -8.50 8.32 13.87
N THR A 40 -7.70 7.79 14.79
CA THR A 40 -7.99 7.81 16.23
C THR A 40 -7.12 8.85 16.90
N GLN A 41 -7.73 9.72 17.71
CA GLN A 41 -6.99 10.78 18.40
C GLN A 41 -5.90 10.19 19.31
N GLY A 42 -4.69 10.73 19.21
CA GLY A 42 -3.52 10.27 19.98
C GLY A 42 -2.86 9.00 19.42
N LEU A 43 -3.40 8.43 18.35
CA LEU A 43 -2.83 7.25 17.69
C LEU A 43 -2.31 7.63 16.30
N HIS A 44 -1.03 7.36 16.05
CA HIS A 44 -0.36 7.68 14.79
C HIS A 44 -0.09 6.42 13.97
N THR A 45 -1.06 5.52 13.91
CA THR A 45 -0.97 4.28 13.13
C THR A 45 -2.34 3.85 12.60
N GLY A 46 -2.38 2.76 11.85
CA GLY A 46 -3.60 2.22 11.29
C GLY A 46 -3.39 1.02 10.38
N VAL A 47 -4.42 0.74 9.59
CA VAL A 47 -4.50 -0.30 8.57
C VAL A 47 -5.01 0.33 7.28
N THR A 48 -4.33 0.02 6.17
CA THR A 48 -4.84 0.20 4.81
C THR A 48 -5.21 -1.17 4.26
N ALA A 49 -6.43 -1.32 3.74
CA ALA A 49 -6.89 -2.53 3.09
C ALA A 49 -6.98 -2.31 1.57
N ILE A 50 -6.44 -3.25 0.80
CA ILE A 50 -6.58 -3.31 -0.66
C ILE A 50 -7.32 -4.61 -0.97
N LEU A 51 -8.49 -4.49 -1.60
CA LEU A 51 -9.35 -5.61 -1.95
C LEU A 51 -9.26 -5.83 -3.46
N PRO A 52 -8.52 -6.85 -3.95
CA PRO A 52 -8.22 -7.01 -5.38
C PRO A 52 -9.46 -7.15 -6.27
N LEU A 53 -10.50 -7.83 -5.78
CA LEU A 53 -11.79 -7.98 -6.47
C LEU A 53 -12.94 -7.29 -5.72
N GLY A 54 -12.61 -6.36 -4.82
CA GLY A 54 -13.59 -5.64 -4.01
C GLY A 54 -14.18 -6.47 -2.87
N ASN A 55 -15.34 -6.04 -2.35
CA ASN A 55 -15.99 -6.70 -1.22
C ASN A 55 -16.78 -7.92 -1.71
N VAL A 56 -16.06 -8.95 -2.14
CA VAL A 56 -16.65 -10.20 -2.62
C VAL A 56 -17.10 -11.02 -1.41
N THR A 57 -18.24 -10.67 -0.84
CA THR A 57 -19.01 -11.56 0.06
C THR A 57 -20.15 -12.25 -0.69
N ARG A 58 -20.22 -12.08 -2.03
CA ARG A 58 -21.30 -12.57 -2.89
C ARG A 58 -20.84 -12.78 -4.34
N PRO A 59 -21.56 -13.62 -5.11
CA PRO A 59 -21.38 -13.72 -6.56
C PRO A 59 -21.59 -12.34 -7.19
N ASP A 60 -20.54 -11.80 -7.81
CA ASP A 60 -20.60 -10.57 -8.61
C ASP A 60 -21.16 -10.91 -10.01
N PRO A 61 -22.27 -10.30 -10.47
CA PRO A 61 -22.78 -10.49 -11.84
C PRO A 61 -21.79 -10.10 -12.95
N ALA A 62 -20.83 -9.21 -12.68
CA ALA A 62 -19.75 -8.85 -13.60
C ALA A 62 -18.65 -9.92 -13.70
N TYR A 63 -18.58 -10.80 -12.71
CA TYR A 63 -17.73 -11.98 -12.68
C TYR A 63 -18.60 -13.21 -12.36
N PRO A 64 -19.38 -13.72 -13.33
CA PRO A 64 -20.16 -14.94 -13.12
C PRO A 64 -19.28 -16.16 -12.77
N ASN A 65 -17.96 -16.06 -13.04
CA ASN A 65 -16.91 -16.99 -12.63
C ASN A 65 -15.92 -16.36 -11.63
N GLY A 66 -16.26 -15.22 -11.02
CA GLY A 66 -15.50 -14.66 -9.91
C GLY A 66 -15.44 -15.73 -8.84
N LEU A 67 -14.23 -15.99 -8.34
CA LEU A 67 -13.88 -17.09 -7.45
C LEU A 67 -14.49 -16.92 -6.04
N ALA A 68 -15.74 -16.45 -5.95
CA ALA A 68 -16.61 -16.80 -4.86
C ALA A 68 -16.87 -18.30 -5.01
N ASP A 69 -15.97 -19.10 -4.45
CA ASP A 69 -16.18 -20.52 -4.28
C ASP A 69 -17.44 -20.67 -3.41
N PRO A 70 -18.51 -21.32 -3.89
CA PRO A 70 -19.70 -21.58 -3.09
C PRO A 70 -19.38 -22.30 -1.78
N ASP A 71 -18.26 -23.03 -1.76
CA ASP A 71 -17.76 -23.79 -0.61
C ASP A 71 -16.83 -22.96 0.30
N HIS A 72 -16.40 -21.74 -0.10
CA HIS A 72 -15.64 -20.79 0.74
C HIS A 72 -16.31 -19.39 0.80
N PRO A 73 -17.36 -19.20 1.62
CA PRO A 73 -18.10 -17.92 1.72
C PRO A 73 -17.37 -16.79 2.48
N GLY A 74 -16.14 -16.44 2.11
CA GLY A 74 -15.31 -15.41 2.76
C GLY A 74 -15.03 -14.20 1.86
N ILE A 75 -14.13 -13.31 2.30
CA ILE A 75 -13.51 -12.29 1.43
C ILE A 75 -12.45 -12.89 0.50
N ASP A 76 -12.49 -14.20 0.29
CA ASP A 76 -11.40 -15.01 -0.24
C ASP A 76 -11.40 -14.87 -1.76
N THR A 77 -10.74 -13.82 -2.22
CA THR A 77 -10.53 -13.57 -3.64
C THR A 77 -9.27 -14.29 -4.07
N PHE A 78 -9.34 -15.10 -5.11
CA PHE A 78 -8.16 -15.72 -5.71
C PHE A 78 -7.73 -14.89 -6.93
N VAL A 79 -6.61 -14.20 -6.84
CA VAL A 79 -6.02 -13.50 -8.00
C VAL A 79 -4.59 -13.96 -8.21
N LEU A 80 -4.17 -14.02 -9.47
CA LEU A 80 -2.77 -14.31 -9.77
C LEU A 80 -1.89 -13.19 -9.19
N ALA A 81 -0.85 -13.60 -8.46
CA ALA A 81 0.04 -12.71 -7.75
C ALA A 81 1.49 -13.19 -7.82
N ALA A 82 2.39 -12.25 -7.61
CA ALA A 82 3.81 -12.48 -7.41
C ALA A 82 4.31 -11.44 -6.41
N TRP A 83 5.43 -11.71 -5.77
CA TRP A 83 6.07 -10.77 -4.86
C TRP A 83 7.57 -10.69 -5.16
N PHE A 84 8.20 -9.60 -4.72
CA PHE A 84 9.63 -9.39 -4.92
C PHE A 84 10.23 -8.63 -3.73
N THR A 85 11.38 -9.10 -3.27
CA THR A 85 12.13 -8.45 -2.20
C THR A 85 13.32 -7.68 -2.77
N LEU A 86 13.23 -6.35 -2.78
CA LEU A 86 14.39 -5.48 -3.04
C LEU A 86 15.37 -5.50 -1.87
N ASN A 87 14.86 -5.37 -0.65
CA ASN A 87 15.60 -5.50 0.60
C ASN A 87 14.66 -6.06 1.69
N GLY A 88 15.03 -7.18 2.28
CA GLY A 88 14.15 -7.97 3.18
C GLY A 88 14.18 -7.57 4.65
N CYS A 89 14.57 -6.34 5.00
CA CYS A 89 14.50 -5.86 6.39
C CYS A 89 13.07 -5.39 6.72
N GLY A 90 12.13 -6.33 6.73
CA GLY A 90 10.72 -6.10 7.02
C GLY A 90 9.93 -7.41 6.99
N GLU A 91 8.60 -7.30 7.08
CA GLU A 91 7.70 -8.47 7.07
C GLU A 91 6.58 -8.32 6.02
N MET A 92 6.23 -9.45 5.41
CA MET A 92 5.06 -9.61 4.55
C MET A 92 4.59 -11.07 4.63
N THR A 93 3.49 -11.30 5.35
CA THR A 93 2.92 -12.64 5.52
C THR A 93 2.29 -13.15 4.21
N GLY A 94 2.03 -14.47 4.12
CA GLY A 94 1.35 -15.08 2.96
C GLY A 94 2.21 -15.23 1.70
N THR A 95 3.41 -14.64 1.67
CA THR A 95 4.31 -14.64 0.51
C THR A 95 4.80 -16.03 0.08
N THR A 96 5.00 -16.95 1.01
CA THR A 96 5.35 -18.35 0.69
C THR A 96 4.28 -19.03 -0.16
N TRP A 97 2.99 -18.74 0.10
CA TRP A 97 1.91 -19.31 -0.69
C TRP A 97 1.78 -18.64 -2.06
N ILE A 98 2.04 -17.33 -2.13
CA ILE A 98 2.15 -16.63 -3.42
C ILE A 98 3.28 -17.24 -4.27
N GLU A 99 4.44 -17.52 -3.67
CA GLU A 99 5.58 -18.12 -4.39
C GLU A 99 5.26 -19.53 -4.90
N GLU A 100 4.62 -20.35 -4.06
CA GLU A 100 4.31 -21.75 -4.39
C GLU A 100 3.15 -21.87 -5.39
N SER A 101 2.06 -21.14 -5.16
CA SER A 101 0.80 -21.32 -5.89
C SER A 101 0.59 -20.29 -7.01
N GLY A 102 1.24 -19.13 -6.92
CA GLY A 102 0.96 -17.98 -7.76
C GLY A 102 -0.36 -17.26 -7.42
N PHE A 103 -1.01 -17.58 -6.31
CA PHE A 103 -2.27 -16.98 -5.89
C PHE A 103 -2.13 -16.07 -4.65
N LEU A 104 -2.79 -14.92 -4.72
CA LEU A 104 -3.15 -14.10 -3.57
C LEU A 104 -4.58 -14.44 -3.16
N GLU A 105 -4.78 -14.72 -1.87
CA GLU A 105 -6.07 -15.01 -1.25
C GLU A 105 -6.51 -13.85 -0.35
N GLY A 106 -7.66 -13.27 -0.68
CA GLY A 106 -8.25 -12.16 0.07
C GLY A 106 -7.50 -10.82 -0.04
N PRO A 107 -7.69 -9.91 0.93
CA PRO A 107 -7.13 -8.57 0.86
C PRO A 107 -5.63 -8.53 1.19
N ILE A 108 -4.97 -7.48 0.71
CA ILE A 108 -3.65 -7.06 1.20
C ILE A 108 -3.87 -6.00 2.26
N LEU A 109 -3.28 -6.19 3.45
CA LEU A 109 -3.33 -5.24 4.54
C LEU A 109 -1.96 -4.62 4.79
N LEU A 110 -1.89 -3.29 4.88
CA LEU A 110 -0.67 -2.55 5.20
C LEU A 110 -0.82 -1.89 6.58
N THR A 111 0.13 -2.13 7.48
CA THR A 111 0.11 -1.60 8.85
C THR A 111 1.52 -1.28 9.37
N ASN A 112 1.70 -1.14 10.69
CA ASN A 112 3.00 -0.99 11.33
C ASN A 112 3.67 -2.33 11.68
N THR A 113 5.00 -2.30 11.86
CA THR A 113 5.82 -3.49 12.11
C THR A 113 5.32 -4.37 13.26
N ALA A 114 4.91 -3.76 14.38
CA ALA A 114 4.52 -4.52 15.57
C ALA A 114 3.10 -5.10 15.46
N SER A 115 2.29 -4.60 14.53
CA SER A 115 0.88 -4.99 14.39
C SER A 115 0.64 -6.05 13.30
N VAL A 116 1.66 -6.52 12.60
CA VAL A 116 1.52 -7.55 11.54
C VAL A 116 0.76 -8.77 12.05
N GLY A 117 1.17 -9.34 13.20
CA GLY A 117 0.53 -10.53 13.76
C GLY A 117 -0.93 -10.30 14.15
N THR A 118 -1.22 -9.20 14.84
CA THR A 118 -2.60 -8.91 15.30
C THR A 118 -3.53 -8.54 14.15
N VAL A 119 -3.04 -7.85 13.12
CA VAL A 119 -3.79 -7.54 11.88
C VAL A 119 -4.04 -8.81 11.07
N ARG A 120 -3.06 -9.72 10.99
CA ARG A 120 -3.21 -11.04 10.35
C ARG A 120 -4.28 -11.87 11.04
N ASP A 121 -4.29 -11.92 12.37
CA ASP A 121 -5.32 -12.68 13.10
C ASP A 121 -6.70 -11.99 13.00
N ALA A 122 -6.73 -10.65 13.01
CA ALA A 122 -7.95 -9.88 12.86
C ALA A 122 -8.63 -10.09 11.51
N VAL A 123 -7.90 -10.19 10.40
CA VAL A 123 -8.51 -10.46 9.08
C VAL A 123 -9.06 -11.87 8.97
N MET A 124 -8.44 -12.86 9.61
CA MET A 124 -9.01 -14.21 9.70
C MET A 124 -10.30 -14.22 10.53
N GLN A 125 -10.32 -13.49 11.65
CA GLN A 125 -11.53 -13.32 12.47
C GLN A 125 -12.63 -12.58 11.69
N PHE A 126 -12.26 -11.55 10.92
CA PHE A 126 -13.17 -10.84 10.03
C PHE A 126 -13.76 -11.80 9.00
N SER A 127 -12.93 -12.56 8.27
CA SER A 127 -13.41 -13.53 7.26
C SER A 127 -14.38 -14.55 7.88
N LYS A 128 -14.01 -15.13 9.03
CA LYS A 128 -14.90 -16.03 9.80
C LYS A 128 -16.22 -15.36 10.20
N SER A 129 -16.22 -14.07 10.55
CA SER A 129 -17.44 -13.36 10.97
C SER A 129 -18.43 -13.09 9.83
N GLN A 130 -17.97 -13.13 8.57
CA GLN A 130 -18.82 -12.93 7.40
C GLN A 130 -19.59 -14.19 7.00
N GLN A 131 -19.32 -15.32 7.66
CA GLN A 131 -19.81 -16.63 7.28
C GLN A 131 -21.15 -16.91 7.96
N PRO A 132 -22.21 -17.24 7.21
CA PRO A 132 -23.57 -17.37 7.74
C PRO A 132 -23.80 -18.65 8.55
N GLN A 133 -22.93 -19.64 8.41
CA GLN A 133 -23.01 -20.94 9.07
C GLN A 133 -21.71 -21.25 9.82
N PRO A 134 -21.74 -22.08 10.88
CA PRO A 134 -20.53 -22.60 11.49
C PRO A 134 -19.68 -23.30 10.42
N ILE A 135 -18.44 -22.85 10.25
CA ILE A 135 -17.50 -23.44 9.30
C ILE A 135 -16.90 -24.68 9.97
N ASP A 136 -16.96 -25.82 9.29
CA ASP A 136 -16.18 -26.98 9.65
C ASP A 136 -14.69 -26.60 9.59
N PRO A 137 -13.88 -26.78 10.65
CA PRO A 137 -12.45 -26.50 10.59
C PRO A 137 -11.73 -27.16 9.40
N ASP A 138 -12.23 -28.31 8.93
CA ASP A 138 -11.69 -29.01 7.76
C ASP A 138 -12.07 -28.32 6.42
N GLN A 139 -13.08 -27.43 6.44
CA GLN A 139 -13.55 -26.64 5.29
C GLN A 139 -13.10 -25.17 5.34
N PHE A 140 -12.59 -24.68 6.47
CA PHE A 140 -12.04 -23.31 6.55
C PHE A 140 -10.81 -23.12 5.65
N GLY A 141 -10.20 -24.23 5.22
CA GLY A 141 -9.09 -24.23 4.28
C GLY A 141 -7.83 -23.59 4.85
N LEU A 142 -6.82 -23.48 3.98
CA LEU A 142 -5.50 -22.97 4.33
C LEU A 142 -5.42 -21.46 4.07
N TYR A 143 -6.19 -20.65 4.80
CA TYR A 143 -6.17 -19.19 4.58
C TYR A 143 -4.87 -18.55 5.11
N LEU A 144 -4.07 -17.99 4.20
CA LEU A 144 -2.77 -17.37 4.47
C LEU A 144 -2.76 -15.88 4.10
N PRO A 145 -3.32 -14.99 4.94
CA PRO A 145 -3.47 -13.57 4.61
C PRO A 145 -2.14 -12.88 4.33
N VAL A 146 -2.20 -11.88 3.43
CA VAL A 146 -1.07 -10.99 3.15
C VAL A 146 -1.18 -9.72 3.99
N VAL A 147 -0.32 -9.62 4.99
CA VAL A 147 -0.15 -8.44 5.83
C VAL A 147 1.29 -7.98 5.74
N ALA A 148 1.50 -6.75 5.31
CA ALA A 148 2.80 -6.13 5.15
C ALA A 148 2.94 -4.89 6.03
N GLU A 149 4.17 -4.46 6.26
CA GLU A 149 4.44 -3.40 7.22
C GLU A 149 5.47 -2.36 6.79
N THR A 150 5.39 -1.22 7.47
CA THR A 150 6.53 -0.33 7.65
C THR A 150 6.63 0.17 9.09
N TYR A 151 7.80 0.65 9.51
CA TYR A 151 8.05 1.05 10.91
C TYR A 151 7.66 2.51 11.23
N ASP A 152 6.63 2.74 12.06
CA ASP A 152 6.19 4.08 12.51
C ASP A 152 6.64 4.50 13.91
N GLY A 153 7.53 3.75 14.58
CA GLY A 153 7.90 3.98 15.99
C GLY A 153 8.61 5.31 16.30
N TRP A 154 8.80 6.17 15.31
CA TRP A 154 9.21 7.57 15.48
C TRP A 154 8.03 8.48 15.86
N LEU A 155 6.89 8.37 15.17
CA LEU A 155 5.70 9.19 15.42
C LEU A 155 4.63 8.46 16.24
N ASN A 156 4.74 7.13 16.36
CA ASN A 156 3.78 6.27 17.02
C ASN A 156 4.41 5.56 18.23
N ASP A 157 3.60 5.31 19.27
CA ASP A 157 3.95 4.31 20.27
C ASP A 157 3.66 2.91 19.70
N ILE A 158 4.61 2.39 18.93
CA ILE A 158 4.46 1.15 18.17
C ILE A 158 4.21 -0.08 19.07
N LEU A 159 4.49 0.01 20.37
CA LEU A 159 4.31 -1.08 21.33
C LEU A 159 2.99 -1.03 22.09
N GLN A 160 2.05 -0.16 21.70
CA GLN A 160 0.72 -0.09 22.34
C GLN A 160 -0.17 -1.29 21.96
N PHE A 161 0.04 -1.91 20.79
CA PHE A 161 -0.70 -3.09 20.27
C PHE A 161 -2.24 -3.01 20.39
N GLN A 162 -2.85 -1.85 20.11
CA GLN A 162 -4.29 -1.65 20.30
C GLN A 162 -5.08 -1.52 18.99
N GLY A 163 -6.30 -2.06 19.00
CA GLY A 163 -7.34 -1.74 18.02
C GLY A 163 -7.26 -2.47 16.67
N ALA A 164 -6.44 -3.53 16.53
CA ALA A 164 -6.27 -4.22 15.25
C ALA A 164 -7.59 -4.73 14.64
N ALA A 165 -8.46 -5.35 15.44
CA ALA A 165 -9.75 -5.86 14.98
C ALA A 165 -10.65 -4.74 14.40
N ASP A 166 -10.84 -3.66 15.15
CA ASP A 166 -11.67 -2.53 14.72
C ASP A 166 -11.06 -1.79 13.51
N MET A 167 -9.73 -1.67 13.45
CA MET A 167 -9.04 -1.06 12.31
C MET A 167 -9.20 -1.91 11.05
N VAL A 168 -9.03 -3.22 11.14
CA VAL A 168 -9.22 -4.13 9.99
C VAL A 168 -10.67 -4.11 9.53
N ASP A 169 -11.61 -4.23 10.45
CA ASP A 169 -13.05 -4.21 10.15
C ASP A 169 -13.46 -2.92 9.43
N SER A 170 -13.07 -1.76 9.99
CA SER A 170 -13.38 -0.46 9.40
C SER A 170 -12.66 -0.20 8.08
N ALA A 171 -11.39 -0.61 7.94
CA ALA A 171 -10.66 -0.47 6.68
C ALA A 171 -11.28 -1.33 5.57
N ILE A 172 -11.65 -2.58 5.84
CA ILE A 172 -12.28 -3.47 4.85
C ILE A 172 -13.69 -2.97 4.51
N LYS A 173 -14.54 -2.67 5.49
CA LYS A 173 -15.92 -2.18 5.25
C LYS A 173 -15.96 -0.80 4.59
N GLY A 174 -14.96 0.03 4.86
CA GLY A 174 -14.82 1.36 4.27
C GLY A 174 -14.21 1.35 2.86
N ALA A 175 -13.74 0.20 2.38
CA ALA A 175 -13.04 0.10 1.10
C ALA A 175 -13.94 0.43 -0.09
N LYS A 176 -13.44 1.28 -0.99
CA LYS A 176 -14.17 1.76 -2.17
C LYS A 176 -13.22 2.15 -3.29
N ALA A 177 -13.76 2.26 -4.50
CA ALA A 177 -13.02 2.78 -5.64
C ALA A 177 -12.89 4.29 -5.53
N TYR A 178 -11.71 4.83 -5.79
CA TYR A 178 -11.55 6.27 -5.92
C TYR A 178 -12.17 6.77 -7.22
N THR A 179 -12.82 7.93 -7.15
CA THR A 179 -13.47 8.62 -8.27
C THR A 179 -13.25 10.13 -8.14
N ASP A 180 -13.78 10.93 -9.05
CA ASP A 180 -13.80 12.37 -8.85
C ASP A 180 -14.60 12.78 -7.61
N SER A 181 -15.73 12.14 -7.34
CA SER A 181 -16.51 12.43 -6.13
C SER A 181 -15.87 11.90 -4.85
N HIS A 182 -14.95 10.94 -4.97
CA HIS A 182 -14.25 10.31 -3.87
C HIS A 182 -12.76 10.17 -4.19
N PRO A 183 -11.98 11.26 -4.07
CA PRO A 183 -10.58 11.27 -4.49
C PRO A 183 -9.73 10.32 -3.62
N ALA A 184 -8.59 9.91 -4.17
CA ALA A 184 -7.62 9.09 -3.45
C ALA A 184 -7.20 9.74 -2.12
N GLU A 185 -7.32 8.96 -1.04
CA GLU A 185 -6.85 9.34 0.28
C GLU A 185 -5.35 9.02 0.37
N GLU A 186 -4.51 10.06 0.45
CA GLU A 186 -3.04 9.95 0.42
C GLU A 186 -2.41 10.68 1.63
N GLY A 187 -1.17 10.31 1.96
CA GLY A 187 -0.42 10.81 3.10
C GLY A 187 -0.76 10.09 4.39
N ASN A 188 -1.29 10.82 5.37
CA ASN A 188 -1.39 10.39 6.76
C ASN A 188 -2.69 9.61 7.02
N VAL A 189 -2.89 8.49 6.31
CA VAL A 189 -4.09 7.66 6.41
C VAL A 189 -3.72 6.19 6.56
N GLY A 190 -4.60 5.41 7.20
CA GLY A 190 -4.41 3.97 7.39
C GLY A 190 -3.05 3.61 7.97
N GLY A 191 -2.40 2.60 7.39
CA GLY A 191 -1.03 2.20 7.78
C GLY A 191 0.03 3.28 7.53
N GLY A 192 -0.24 4.28 6.67
CA GLY A 192 0.66 5.39 6.38
C GLY A 192 0.67 6.50 7.44
N THR A 193 -0.21 6.44 8.45
CA THR A 193 -0.46 7.54 9.39
C THR A 193 0.81 8.05 10.06
N GLY A 194 1.63 7.15 10.65
CA GLY A 194 2.86 7.50 11.37
C GLY A 194 4.13 7.48 10.53
N MET A 195 4.04 7.29 9.21
CA MET A 195 5.21 7.06 8.37
C MET A 195 5.94 8.35 7.98
N THR A 196 7.25 8.23 7.74
CA THR A 196 8.16 9.31 7.31
C THR A 196 8.96 8.90 6.08
N CYS A 197 9.06 9.76 5.07
CA CYS A 197 9.71 9.43 3.80
C CYS A 197 10.69 10.54 3.42
N TYR A 198 11.95 10.20 3.18
CA TYR A 198 13.05 11.14 2.90
C TYR A 198 13.13 12.26 3.95
N GLY A 199 12.90 11.95 5.22
CA GLY A 199 12.91 12.93 6.33
C GLY A 199 11.68 13.84 6.40
N TRP A 200 10.81 13.81 5.41
CA TRP A 200 9.51 14.49 5.44
C TRP A 200 8.41 13.55 5.95
N LYS A 201 7.20 14.07 6.12
CA LYS A 201 6.04 13.21 6.38
C LYS A 201 5.81 12.30 5.16
N GLY A 202 5.75 10.99 5.41
CA GLY A 202 5.48 9.95 4.42
C GLY A 202 4.04 9.46 4.51
N GLY A 203 3.82 8.20 4.14
CA GLY A 203 2.53 7.53 4.26
C GLY A 203 2.04 6.93 2.95
N ILE A 204 0.72 6.95 2.72
CA ILE A 204 0.10 6.33 1.55
C ILE A 204 0.28 7.21 0.31
N GLY A 205 0.63 6.60 -0.82
CA GLY A 205 0.59 7.25 -2.13
C GLY A 205 0.07 6.29 -3.19
N THR A 206 -0.54 6.79 -4.25
CA THR A 206 -1.05 5.92 -5.32
C THR A 206 -0.93 6.56 -6.71
N SER A 207 -0.88 5.76 -7.77
CA SER A 207 -0.92 6.26 -9.15
C SER A 207 -1.40 5.16 -10.09
N SER A 208 -1.78 5.52 -11.32
CA SER A 208 -2.07 4.55 -12.37
C SER A 208 -1.56 4.98 -13.73
N ARG A 209 -1.43 4.02 -14.65
CA ARG A 209 -1.21 4.25 -16.08
C ARG A 209 -2.19 3.43 -16.90
N LYS A 210 -2.76 4.06 -17.93
CA LYS A 210 -3.66 3.41 -18.89
C LYS A 210 -2.94 3.11 -20.20
N ASN A 211 -3.54 2.23 -20.99
CA ASN A 211 -3.09 1.83 -22.33
C ASN A 211 -1.71 1.18 -22.35
N VAL A 212 -1.30 0.53 -21.24
CA VAL A 212 -0.01 -0.17 -21.14
C VAL A 212 -0.03 -1.38 -22.07
N LYS A 213 0.95 -1.46 -22.98
CA LYS A 213 1.09 -2.57 -23.94
C LYS A 213 2.10 -3.58 -23.42
N ILE A 214 1.78 -4.86 -23.56
CA ILE A 214 2.68 -5.96 -23.23
C ILE A 214 3.21 -6.53 -24.53
N TYR A 215 4.51 -6.82 -24.57
CA TYR A 215 5.19 -7.43 -25.71
C TYR A 215 5.86 -8.72 -25.25
N ALA A 216 5.75 -9.79 -26.04
CA ALA A 216 6.39 -11.07 -25.78
C ALA A 216 7.44 -11.41 -26.85
N GLY A 217 8.48 -12.11 -26.42
CA GLY A 217 9.64 -12.55 -27.22
C GLY A 217 10.95 -12.43 -26.42
N LEU A 218 11.82 -13.44 -26.49
CA LEU A 218 13.14 -13.43 -25.83
C LEU A 218 14.15 -12.60 -26.65
N PRO A 219 15.10 -11.88 -26.02
CA PRO A 219 16.23 -11.26 -26.73
C PRO A 219 17.32 -12.29 -27.13
N PRO A 220 18.13 -12.11 -28.21
CA PRO A 220 17.94 -11.34 -29.46
C PRO A 220 18.17 -12.16 -30.79
N PRO A 221 17.68 -11.70 -31.98
CA PRO A 221 16.98 -10.42 -32.26
C PRO A 221 15.51 -10.58 -32.79
N PRO A 222 14.75 -9.46 -32.96
CA PRO A 222 13.28 -9.35 -33.15
C PRO A 222 12.67 -10.14 -34.34
N PRO A 223 11.33 -10.20 -34.49
CA PRO A 223 10.29 -9.29 -33.96
C PRO A 223 9.70 -9.63 -32.58
N PHE A 224 9.41 -8.59 -31.76
CA PHE A 224 8.56 -8.71 -30.58
C PHE A 224 7.08 -8.56 -30.99
N GLN A 225 6.21 -9.40 -30.43
CA GLN A 225 4.78 -9.36 -30.72
C GLN A 225 4.02 -8.73 -29.56
N GLN A 226 3.18 -7.72 -29.84
CA GLN A 226 2.24 -7.22 -28.84
C GLN A 226 1.25 -8.33 -28.48
N ILE A 227 1.08 -8.57 -27.19
CA ILE A 227 0.09 -9.50 -26.64
C ILE A 227 -0.94 -8.73 -25.80
N GLY A 228 -2.12 -9.33 -25.63
CA GLY A 228 -3.23 -8.71 -24.92
C GLY A 228 -4.10 -7.77 -25.78
N PRO A 229 -5.03 -7.03 -25.16
CA PRO A 229 -6.03 -6.24 -25.86
C PRO A 229 -5.42 -5.04 -26.58
N SER A 230 -6.00 -4.71 -27.75
CA SER A 230 -5.60 -3.54 -28.54
C SER A 230 -5.77 -2.21 -27.80
N ALA A 231 -6.65 -2.13 -26.79
CA ALA A 231 -6.77 -0.97 -25.90
C ALA A 231 -5.59 -0.86 -24.91
N GLY A 232 -4.94 -1.97 -24.58
CA GLY A 232 -3.90 -2.07 -23.54
C GLY A 232 -4.49 -2.29 -22.15
N TYR A 233 -3.62 -2.41 -21.16
CA TYR A 233 -3.99 -2.64 -19.77
C TYR A 233 -3.94 -1.36 -18.94
N THR A 234 -4.59 -1.40 -17.78
CA THR A 234 -4.36 -0.45 -16.70
C THR A 234 -3.38 -1.06 -15.70
N VAL A 235 -2.37 -0.29 -15.30
CA VAL A 235 -1.48 -0.64 -14.18
C VAL A 235 -1.75 0.37 -13.07
N GLY A 236 -2.18 -0.13 -11.91
CA GLY A 236 -2.37 0.64 -10.69
C GLY A 236 -1.24 0.35 -9.70
N VAL A 237 -0.88 1.33 -8.87
CA VAL A 237 0.14 1.18 -7.82
C VAL A 237 -0.33 1.89 -6.55
N LEU A 238 -0.15 1.26 -5.39
CA LEU A 238 -0.26 1.86 -4.07
C LEU A 238 1.03 1.64 -3.30
N VAL A 239 1.49 2.66 -2.57
CA VAL A 239 2.70 2.60 -1.75
C VAL A 239 2.40 3.00 -0.32
N GLN A 240 3.05 2.32 0.64
CA GLN A 240 3.24 2.82 2.00
C GLN A 240 4.70 3.23 2.14
N ALA A 241 4.95 4.53 1.99
CA ALA A 241 6.28 5.11 1.89
C ALA A 241 6.82 5.51 3.28
N ASN A 242 7.89 4.84 3.69
CA ASN A 242 8.60 5.06 4.96
C ASN A 242 10.13 4.92 4.83
N GLN A 243 10.67 5.25 3.66
CA GLN A 243 12.07 5.02 3.27
C GLN A 243 12.87 6.30 3.04
N GLY A 244 14.17 6.10 2.78
CA GLY A 244 15.05 7.13 2.22
C GLY A 244 15.54 8.17 3.22
N THR A 245 16.73 8.69 2.97
CA THR A 245 17.32 9.82 3.70
C THR A 245 17.12 11.10 2.90
N TYR A 246 16.96 12.25 3.56
CA TYR A 246 16.44 13.44 2.88
C TYR A 246 17.30 13.87 1.68
N TRP A 247 18.61 13.76 1.78
CA TRP A 247 19.55 14.12 0.69
C TRP A 247 19.42 13.24 -0.57
N ASP A 248 18.82 12.05 -0.45
CA ASP A 248 18.57 11.14 -1.58
C ASP A 248 17.27 11.48 -2.33
N LEU A 249 16.48 12.45 -1.86
CA LEU A 249 15.21 12.80 -2.48
C LEU A 249 15.44 13.44 -3.85
N VAL A 250 15.00 12.73 -4.88
CA VAL A 250 14.98 13.18 -6.27
C VAL A 250 13.56 13.15 -6.80
N VAL A 251 13.10 14.26 -7.39
CA VAL A 251 11.78 14.34 -8.04
C VAL A 251 11.99 14.72 -9.50
N ARG A 252 11.65 13.82 -10.43
CA ARG A 252 11.86 14.01 -11.89
C ARG A 252 13.30 14.43 -12.23
N GLY A 253 14.28 13.84 -11.56
CA GLY A 253 15.70 14.15 -11.75
C GLY A 253 16.20 15.39 -10.99
N ALA A 254 15.31 16.24 -10.46
CA ALA A 254 15.70 17.38 -9.64
C ALA A 254 16.14 16.91 -8.23
N PRO A 255 17.30 17.35 -7.71
CA PRO A 255 17.85 16.89 -6.43
C PRO A 255 17.23 17.63 -5.24
N VAL A 256 15.92 17.51 -5.05
CA VAL A 256 15.13 18.24 -4.03
C VAL A 256 15.75 18.12 -2.63
N GLY A 257 16.26 16.94 -2.28
CA GLY A 257 16.90 16.69 -0.99
C GLY A 257 18.16 17.51 -0.69
N ARG A 258 18.79 18.06 -1.73
CA ARG A 258 19.98 18.93 -1.61
C ARG A 258 19.61 20.40 -1.52
N GLU A 259 18.44 20.75 -2.04
CA GLU A 259 17.93 22.13 -2.09
C GLU A 259 16.98 22.44 -0.91
N MET A 260 16.44 21.42 -0.25
CA MET A 260 15.46 21.56 0.82
C MET A 260 15.82 20.71 2.04
N THR A 261 15.77 21.34 3.22
CA THR A 261 15.97 20.66 4.50
C THR A 261 14.62 20.27 5.11
N PRO A 262 14.40 19.01 5.50
CA PRO A 262 13.17 18.61 6.17
C PRO A 262 13.10 19.14 7.62
N PRO A 263 11.88 19.25 8.19
CA PRO A 263 11.69 19.65 9.58
C PRO A 263 12.29 18.62 10.54
N SER A 264 13.23 19.06 11.38
CA SER A 264 13.94 18.31 12.43
C SER A 264 14.57 16.98 11.97
N THR A 265 15.75 17.05 11.36
CA THR A 265 16.62 15.88 11.20
C THR A 265 17.25 15.53 12.55
N PRO A 266 17.17 14.27 13.04
CA PRO A 266 18.24 13.79 13.91
C PRO A 266 19.55 13.85 13.11
N ASP A 267 20.63 14.31 13.73
CA ASP A 267 21.97 14.45 13.14
C ASP A 267 22.46 13.13 12.51
N VAL A 268 22.08 12.88 11.26
CA VAL A 268 22.81 11.95 10.41
C VAL A 268 23.70 12.84 9.55
N PRO A 269 25.02 12.93 9.87
CA PRO A 269 25.91 13.77 9.11
C PRO A 269 25.91 13.31 7.64
N PRO A 270 25.97 14.25 6.69
CA PRO A 270 26.10 13.89 5.29
C PRO A 270 27.36 13.04 5.08
N PRO A 271 27.40 12.19 4.04
CA PRO A 271 28.64 11.52 3.65
C PRO A 271 29.75 12.58 3.36
N PRO A 272 31.04 12.20 3.42
CA PRO A 272 32.14 13.12 3.21
C PRO A 272 31.96 13.92 1.91
N GLY A 273 31.77 15.24 2.02
CA GLY A 273 31.55 16.14 0.87
C GLY A 273 30.17 16.83 0.78
N GLY A 274 29.24 16.61 1.72
CA GLY A 274 27.98 17.37 1.79
C GLY A 274 28.06 18.68 2.61
N PRO A 275 27.12 19.62 2.43
CA PRO A 275 27.09 20.87 3.20
C PRO A 275 26.86 20.62 4.70
N ASN A 276 27.55 21.40 5.55
CA ASN A 276 27.53 21.24 7.01
C ASN A 276 26.10 21.38 7.59
N PRO A 277 25.73 20.55 8.61
CA PRO A 277 24.49 20.75 9.35
C PRO A 277 24.49 22.08 10.12
N SER A 278 23.29 22.68 10.26
CA SER A 278 23.08 23.96 10.95
C SER A 278 23.25 23.85 12.47
N PRO A 279 23.67 24.90 13.19
CA PRO A 279 24.19 24.80 14.57
C PRO A 279 23.14 24.86 15.70
N HIS A 280 21.91 24.38 15.52
CA HIS A 280 20.86 24.55 16.54
C HIS A 280 20.42 23.25 17.24
N GLY A 281 20.86 23.11 18.50
CA GLY A 281 20.15 22.40 19.57
C GLY A 281 20.48 20.91 19.74
N GLN A 282 20.88 20.51 20.95
CA GLN A 282 20.99 19.10 21.33
C GLN A 282 19.59 18.45 21.27
N ALA A 283 19.36 17.62 20.25
CA ALA A 283 18.17 16.78 20.16
C ALA A 283 18.26 15.64 21.20
N PRO A 284 17.13 15.21 21.82
CA PRO A 284 17.10 14.01 22.64
C PRO A 284 17.62 12.80 21.83
N GLN A 285 18.30 11.86 22.50
CA GLN A 285 18.91 10.67 21.88
C GLN A 285 18.03 10.11 20.75
N ALA A 286 18.47 10.31 19.52
CA ALA A 286 17.69 9.99 18.34
C ALA A 286 17.37 8.49 18.32
N ARG A 287 16.08 8.14 18.46
CA ARG A 287 15.60 6.84 18.01
C ARG A 287 15.95 6.73 16.53
N ARG A 288 16.88 5.85 16.16
CA ARG A 288 17.22 5.61 14.75
C ARG A 288 15.95 5.12 14.05
N SER A 289 15.42 5.89 13.11
CA SER A 289 14.30 5.43 12.28
C SER A 289 14.75 4.21 11.48
N ARG A 290 14.11 3.06 11.69
CA ARG A 290 14.21 1.95 10.74
C ARG A 290 13.30 2.27 9.56
N LYS A 291 13.80 2.04 8.35
CA LYS A 291 13.20 2.52 7.11
C LYS A 291 12.89 1.33 6.21
N SER A 292 11.66 1.23 5.76
CA SER A 292 11.16 0.21 4.84
C SER A 292 10.02 0.81 4.02
N SER A 293 9.63 0.20 2.91
CA SER A 293 8.45 0.60 2.15
C SER A 293 7.87 -0.57 1.42
N ILE A 294 6.55 -0.58 1.33
CA ILE A 294 5.79 -1.58 0.59
C ILE A 294 5.19 -0.93 -0.64
N ILE A 295 5.25 -1.65 -1.75
CA ILE A 295 4.64 -1.29 -3.02
C ILE A 295 3.73 -2.45 -3.39
N VAL A 296 2.47 -2.11 -3.66
CA VAL A 296 1.43 -3.03 -4.16
C VAL A 296 1.02 -2.57 -5.54
#